data_AF-A0A7C6ENX6-F1
#
_entry.id   AF-A0A7C6ENX6-F1
#
_cell.length_a   1.000
_cell.length_b   1.000
_cell.length_c   1.000
_cell.angle_alpha   90.00
_cell.angle_beta   90.00
_cell.angle_gamma   90.00
#
_symmetry.space_group_name_H-M   'P 1'
#
loop_
_entity.id
_entity.type
_entity.pdbx_description
1 polymer ?
#
loop_
_entity_poly.entity_id
_entity_poly.type
_entity_poly.pdbx_seq_one_letter_code
_entity_poly.pdbx_strand_id
1 'polypeptide(L)'
;MMKKLIFFITAIFIFNHPISAQERNNNSTGRITGIVVESVTEQPIELVNIIIYDKTHKQLTGAATNETGRFFITGINPGEYIIEFSFVGFETKTDTIHITPDNPILNLGVIKLEQKPITIEGVEVTAEKPPIEFKIDKKVINVKEHYASQSGTAVDVLQNIPSITVDVEGNVSLRGSTNFRVLIDNRPSILEPSDALQQIPASTIDRIEIITNPSARYDPEGLAGIINVITKKNIQSGINGIANLNLGLEQKYSGDFLLNYRYKKLRTFFGLDYNNFNFPGTEIENRTTNTQDTTFYSLTQGNSSWLRRFYGFKLGTEYVISPK
;
A
#
# COMPACT_ATOMS: atom_id res chain seq x y z
N MET A 1 47.49 -113.22 -25.23
CA MET A 1 47.27 -111.76 -25.37
C MET A 1 46.32 -111.37 -24.23
N MET A 2 46.81 -111.10 -23.01
CA MET A 2 47.15 -109.74 -22.48
C MET A 2 45.95 -108.79 -22.66
N LYS A 3 45.32 -108.15 -21.66
CA LYS A 3 45.79 -107.62 -20.36
C LYS A 3 44.57 -107.09 -19.56
N LYS A 4 44.62 -107.22 -18.22
CA LYS A 4 44.18 -106.26 -17.17
C LYS A 4 42.66 -105.97 -17.04
N LEU A 5 41.94 -106.31 -15.96
CA LEU A 5 42.16 -106.10 -14.50
C LEU A 5 42.40 -104.62 -14.13
N ILE A 6 41.53 -104.09 -13.26
CA ILE A 6 41.56 -102.82 -12.49
C ILE A 6 40.59 -101.75 -12.99
N PHE A 7 39.41 -101.73 -12.37
CA PHE A 7 38.71 -100.56 -11.75
C PHE A 7 37.41 -101.13 -11.14
N PHE A 8 37.46 -101.88 -10.04
CA PHE A 8 37.61 -101.41 -8.66
C PHE A 8 36.62 -100.29 -8.31
N ILE A 9 35.58 -100.69 -7.57
CA ILE A 9 34.92 -99.96 -6.48
C ILE A 9 34.31 -98.60 -6.83
N THR A 10 33.00 -98.58 -7.05
CA THR A 10 32.07 -97.63 -6.41
C THR A 10 30.65 -98.16 -6.64
N ALA A 11 30.19 -99.11 -5.81
CA ALA A 11 29.51 -98.85 -4.55
C ALA A 11 28.19 -98.08 -4.76
N ILE A 12 27.10 -98.84 -4.64
CA ILE A 12 25.90 -98.47 -3.91
C ILE A 12 26.21 -97.35 -2.92
N PHE A 13 25.71 -96.16 -3.24
CA PHE A 13 25.35 -95.17 -2.25
C PHE A 13 24.07 -94.52 -2.74
N ILE A 14 22.98 -95.03 -2.17
CA ILE A 14 21.70 -94.34 -2.01
C ILE A 14 22.05 -93.03 -1.27
N PHE A 15 22.35 -91.97 -2.02
CA PHE A 15 22.41 -90.64 -1.45
C PHE A 15 20.98 -90.12 -1.36
N ASN A 16 20.47 -90.19 -0.14
CA ASN A 16 19.47 -89.27 0.38
C ASN A 16 19.81 -87.87 -0.15
N HIS A 17 19.08 -87.38 -1.15
CA HIS A 17 18.97 -85.95 -1.30
C HIS A 17 18.14 -85.48 -0.10
N PRO A 18 18.69 -84.66 0.81
CA PRO A 18 17.81 -83.92 1.69
C PRO A 18 16.89 -83.14 0.76
N ILE A 19 15.59 -83.45 0.82
CA ILE A 19 14.57 -82.49 0.45
C ILE A 19 14.80 -81.34 1.42
N SER A 20 15.68 -80.42 1.05
CA SER A 20 15.63 -79.07 1.56
C SER A 20 14.32 -78.53 1.04
N ALA A 21 13.25 -78.78 1.81
CA ALA A 21 12.20 -77.80 1.94
C ALA A 21 12.95 -76.51 2.29
N GLN A 22 13.20 -75.69 1.27
CA GLN A 22 13.48 -74.29 1.53
C GLN A 22 12.25 -73.84 2.30
N GLU A 23 12.41 -73.67 3.62
CA GLU A 23 11.57 -72.75 4.34
C GLU A 23 11.62 -71.48 3.51
N ARG A 24 10.55 -71.26 2.77
CA ARG A 24 10.22 -69.97 2.21
C ARG A 24 10.09 -69.12 3.47
N ASN A 25 11.21 -68.52 3.89
CA ASN A 25 11.21 -67.41 4.82
C ASN A 25 10.40 -66.36 4.08
N ASN A 26 9.09 -66.41 4.28
CA ASN A 26 8.12 -65.43 3.85
C ASN A 26 8.32 -64.19 4.73
N ASN A 27 9.54 -63.65 4.75
CA ASN A 27 9.75 -62.23 4.90
C ASN A 27 9.38 -61.60 3.55
N SER A 28 8.15 -61.85 3.08
CA SER A 28 7.58 -61.15 1.94
C SER A 28 7.32 -59.73 2.41
N THR A 29 8.38 -58.94 2.35
CA THR A 29 8.25 -57.50 2.55
C THR A 29 7.30 -56.99 1.47
N GLY A 30 6.31 -56.24 1.92
CA GLY A 30 5.30 -55.63 1.12
C GLY A 30 5.86 -54.61 0.13
N ARG A 31 5.14 -54.47 -0.98
CA ARG A 31 5.41 -53.51 -2.04
C ARG A 31 4.14 -52.71 -2.32
N ILE A 32 4.30 -51.39 -2.40
CA ILE A 32 3.23 -50.48 -2.76
C ILE A 32 3.53 -49.86 -4.12
N THR A 33 2.53 -49.78 -4.98
CA THR A 33 2.62 -49.16 -6.31
C THR A 33 1.41 -48.28 -6.58
N GLY A 34 1.58 -47.28 -7.46
CA GLY A 34 0.50 -46.42 -7.92
C GLY A 34 0.98 -45.37 -8.91
N ILE A 35 0.06 -44.53 -9.35
CA ILE A 35 0.31 -43.38 -10.24
C ILE A 35 -0.30 -42.14 -9.58
N VAL A 36 0.45 -41.04 -9.53
CA VAL A 36 -0.05 -39.75 -9.06
C VAL A 36 -0.32 -38.84 -10.25
N VAL A 37 -1.52 -38.28 -10.30
CA VAL A 37 -1.97 -37.35 -11.34
C VAL A 37 -2.59 -36.11 -10.71
N GLU A 38 -2.65 -35.02 -11.47
CA GLU A 38 -3.41 -33.84 -11.07
C GLU A 38 -4.92 -34.07 -11.26
N SER A 39 -5.73 -33.58 -10.31
CA SER A 39 -7.15 -33.93 -10.20
C SER A 39 -8.02 -33.51 -11.39
N VAL A 40 -7.68 -32.40 -12.07
CA VAL A 40 -8.50 -31.74 -13.11
C VAL A 40 -8.05 -32.11 -14.54
N THR A 41 -6.76 -31.96 -14.81
CA THR A 41 -6.06 -32.17 -16.08
C THR A 41 -5.68 -33.63 -16.29
N GLU A 42 -5.71 -34.46 -15.24
CA GLU A 42 -5.28 -35.86 -15.23
C GLU A 42 -3.84 -36.08 -15.70
N GLN A 43 -3.03 -35.01 -15.71
CA GLN A 43 -1.62 -35.08 -16.08
C GLN A 43 -0.82 -35.78 -14.96
N PRO A 44 0.11 -36.69 -15.30
CA PRO A 44 1.01 -37.29 -14.33
C PRO A 44 1.86 -36.22 -13.63
N ILE A 45 2.01 -36.34 -12.30
CA ILE A 45 2.84 -35.45 -11.51
C ILE A 45 4.14 -36.16 -11.16
N GLU A 46 5.25 -35.64 -11.68
CA GLU A 46 6.61 -36.08 -11.38
C GLU A 46 7.11 -35.48 -10.05
N LEU A 47 8.04 -36.17 -9.38
CA LEU A 47 8.70 -35.73 -8.15
C LEU A 47 7.77 -35.48 -6.94
N VAL A 48 6.57 -36.10 -6.94
CA VAL A 48 5.71 -36.12 -5.75
C VAL A 48 6.42 -36.91 -4.67
N ASN A 49 6.60 -36.29 -3.50
CA ASN A 49 7.20 -36.92 -2.35
C ASN A 49 6.17 -37.80 -1.65
N ILE A 50 6.52 -39.08 -1.47
CA ILE A 50 5.64 -40.10 -0.90
C ILE A 50 6.31 -40.64 0.35
N ILE A 51 5.68 -40.43 1.51
CA ILE A 51 6.22 -40.87 2.80
C ILE A 51 5.26 -41.86 3.45
N ILE A 52 5.81 -42.93 4.02
CA ILE A 52 5.06 -43.91 4.82
C ILE A 52 5.42 -43.71 6.28
N TYR A 53 4.38 -43.55 7.10
CA TYR A 53 4.44 -43.43 8.54
C TYR A 53 3.83 -44.68 9.22
N ASP A 54 4.34 -45.01 10.41
CA ASP A 54 3.64 -45.94 11.30
C ASP A 54 2.45 -45.27 12.03
N LYS A 55 1.70 -46.04 12.83
CA LYS A 55 0.58 -45.51 13.64
C LYS A 55 1.01 -44.41 14.63
N THR A 56 2.29 -44.32 14.97
CA THR A 56 2.85 -43.30 15.86
C THR A 56 3.34 -42.06 15.12
N HIS A 57 3.07 -41.96 13.81
CA HIS A 57 3.53 -40.89 12.92
C HIS A 57 5.06 -40.83 12.76
N LYS A 58 5.76 -41.93 13.03
CA LYS A 58 7.19 -42.02 12.75
C LYS A 58 7.40 -42.40 11.29
N GLN A 59 8.22 -41.62 10.59
CA GLN A 59 8.61 -41.91 9.22
C GLN A 59 9.39 -43.24 9.14
N LEU A 60 8.94 -44.13 8.26
CA LEU A 60 9.56 -45.43 8.03
C LEU A 60 10.39 -45.43 6.75
N THR A 61 9.77 -45.02 5.65
CA THR A 61 10.35 -45.05 4.30
C THR A 61 9.61 -44.09 3.39
N GLY A 62 10.10 -43.89 2.17
CA GLY A 62 9.45 -43.06 1.16
C GLY A 62 10.05 -43.26 -0.22
N ALA A 63 9.41 -42.65 -1.21
CA ALA A 63 9.89 -42.58 -2.59
C ALA A 63 9.40 -41.29 -3.25
N ALA A 64 9.88 -41.03 -4.45
CA ALA A 64 9.33 -40.00 -5.32
C ALA A 64 8.68 -40.62 -6.57
N THR A 65 7.70 -39.94 -7.16
CA THR A 65 7.19 -40.33 -8.48
C THR A 65 8.20 -40.02 -9.58
N ASN A 66 8.21 -40.85 -10.63
CA ASN A 66 9.02 -40.63 -11.83
C ASN A 66 8.32 -39.69 -12.84
N GLU A 67 8.95 -39.45 -14.01
CA GLU A 67 8.43 -38.67 -15.14
C GLU A 67 7.01 -39.08 -15.60
N THR A 68 6.61 -40.34 -15.36
CA THR A 68 5.27 -40.85 -15.71
C THR A 68 4.28 -40.83 -14.54
N GLY A 69 4.64 -40.16 -13.44
CA GLY A 69 3.85 -40.09 -12.20
C GLY A 69 3.81 -41.40 -11.40
N ARG A 70 4.55 -42.43 -11.80
CA ARG A 70 4.54 -43.75 -11.16
C ARG A 70 5.48 -43.79 -9.96
N PHE A 71 5.09 -44.51 -8.92
CA PHE A 71 5.93 -44.79 -7.76
C PHE A 71 5.93 -46.26 -7.38
N PHE A 72 7.00 -46.69 -6.72
CA PHE A 72 7.14 -48.02 -6.15
C PHE A 72 7.92 -47.93 -4.84
N ILE A 73 7.37 -48.52 -3.77
CA ILE A 73 8.01 -48.58 -2.46
C ILE A 73 8.06 -50.05 -2.04
N THR A 74 9.24 -50.53 -1.65
CA THR A 74 9.48 -51.93 -1.26
C THR A 74 10.02 -52.01 0.16
N GLY A 75 10.02 -53.20 0.75
CA GLY A 75 10.65 -53.41 2.07
C GLY A 75 9.73 -53.11 3.26
N ILE A 76 8.42 -53.12 3.06
CA ILE A 76 7.45 -52.73 4.09
C ILE A 76 6.93 -53.98 4.79
N ASN A 77 7.10 -54.09 6.11
CA ASN A 77 6.57 -55.27 6.82
C ASN A 77 5.03 -55.30 6.80
N PRO A 78 4.39 -56.46 6.97
CA PRO A 78 2.95 -56.52 7.15
C PRO A 78 2.49 -55.69 8.37
N GLY A 79 1.44 -54.90 8.20
CA GLY A 79 0.99 -53.93 9.20
C GLY A 79 0.05 -52.88 8.63
N GLU A 80 -0.37 -51.95 9.49
CA GLU A 80 -1.13 -50.76 9.11
C GLU A 80 -0.23 -49.53 9.12
N TYR A 81 -0.34 -48.73 8.07
CA TYR A 81 0.49 -47.55 7.84
C TYR A 81 -0.34 -46.38 7.34
N ILE A 82 0.23 -45.19 7.48
CA ILE A 82 -0.29 -43.97 6.88
C ILE A 82 0.64 -43.62 5.73
N ILE A 83 0.09 -43.38 4.54
CA ILE A 83 0.85 -42.91 3.37
C ILE A 83 0.47 -41.47 3.08
N GLU A 84 1.48 -40.62 2.91
CA GLU A 84 1.33 -39.20 2.61
C GLU A 84 1.93 -38.90 1.23
N PHE A 85 1.21 -38.13 0.43
CA PHE A 85 1.62 -37.61 -0.86
C PHE A 85 1.72 -36.09 -0.76
N SER A 86 2.92 -35.53 -0.97
CA SER A 86 3.16 -34.09 -0.92
C SER A 86 3.95 -33.61 -2.14
N PHE A 87 3.52 -32.48 -2.70
CA PHE A 87 4.23 -31.80 -3.78
C PHE A 87 3.98 -30.29 -3.70
N VAL A 88 4.96 -29.48 -4.11
CA VAL A 88 4.87 -28.03 -4.02
C VAL A 88 3.73 -27.52 -4.91
N GLY A 89 2.84 -26.71 -4.34
CA GLY A 89 1.66 -26.17 -5.05
C GLY A 89 0.44 -27.09 -5.06
N PHE A 90 0.48 -28.21 -4.34
CA PHE A 90 -0.63 -29.15 -4.20
C PHE A 90 -1.03 -29.33 -2.74
N GLU A 91 -2.28 -29.72 -2.50
CA GLU A 91 -2.71 -30.14 -1.16
C GLU A 91 -2.10 -31.51 -0.81
N THR A 92 -1.57 -31.62 0.40
CA THR A 92 -1.06 -32.88 0.93
C THR A 92 -2.23 -33.85 1.08
N LYS A 93 -2.11 -35.04 0.48
CA LYS A 93 -3.10 -36.10 0.59
C LYS A 93 -2.56 -37.23 1.46
N THR A 94 -3.39 -37.70 2.38
CA THR A 94 -3.03 -38.76 3.32
C THR A 94 -4.06 -39.87 3.27
N ASP A 95 -3.62 -41.13 3.17
CA ASP A 95 -4.47 -42.31 3.17
C ASP A 95 -3.93 -43.36 4.16
N THR A 96 -4.83 -44.21 4.68
CA THR A 96 -4.45 -45.36 5.52
C THR A 96 -4.38 -46.61 4.67
N ILE A 97 -3.30 -47.38 4.82
CA ILE A 97 -3.03 -48.58 4.04
C ILE A 97 -2.77 -49.77 4.96
N HIS A 98 -3.14 -50.96 4.49
CA HIS A 98 -2.92 -52.22 5.21
C HIS A 98 -2.22 -53.23 4.31
N ILE A 99 -1.10 -53.77 4.79
CA ILE A 99 -0.34 -54.81 4.10
C ILE A 99 -0.48 -56.09 4.92
N THR A 100 -0.99 -57.15 4.29
CA THR A 100 -1.09 -58.48 4.90
C THR A 100 -0.03 -59.42 4.31
N PRO A 101 0.36 -60.48 5.04
CA PRO A 101 1.23 -61.52 4.49
C PRO A 101 0.64 -62.20 3.24
N ASP A 102 -0.70 -62.29 3.16
CA ASP A 102 -1.43 -62.90 2.04
C ASP A 102 -1.54 -61.98 0.81
N ASN A 103 -1.42 -60.67 1.01
CA ASN A 103 -1.41 -59.67 -0.07
C ASN A 103 -0.22 -58.71 0.07
N PRO A 104 1.01 -59.17 -0.23
CA PRO A 104 2.21 -58.35 -0.07
C PRO A 104 2.34 -57.27 -1.15
N ILE A 105 1.49 -57.24 -2.19
CA ILE A 105 1.56 -56.22 -3.25
C ILE A 105 0.28 -55.38 -3.22
N LEU A 106 0.39 -54.17 -2.69
CA LEU A 106 -0.71 -53.22 -2.65
C LEU A 106 -0.60 -52.24 -3.83
N ASN A 107 -1.59 -52.25 -4.71
CA ASN A 107 -1.71 -51.24 -5.78
C ASN A 107 -2.77 -50.22 -5.38
N LEU A 108 -2.36 -48.96 -5.20
CA LEU A 108 -3.23 -47.85 -4.82
C LEU A 108 -3.95 -47.22 -6.03
N GLY A 109 -3.67 -47.69 -7.25
CA GLY A 109 -4.29 -47.18 -8.47
C GLY A 109 -3.84 -45.76 -8.79
N VAL A 110 -4.80 -44.90 -9.10
CA VAL A 110 -4.57 -43.49 -9.47
C VAL A 110 -4.89 -42.59 -8.29
N ILE A 111 -3.87 -41.89 -7.80
CA ILE A 111 -3.98 -40.90 -6.74
C ILE A 111 -4.08 -39.51 -7.37
N LYS A 112 -5.20 -38.85 -7.15
CA LYS A 112 -5.44 -37.47 -7.61
C LYS A 112 -5.00 -36.48 -6.54
N LEU A 113 -4.12 -35.55 -6.88
CA LEU A 113 -3.75 -34.39 -6.06
C LEU A 113 -4.44 -33.12 -6.56
N GLU A 114 -4.95 -32.33 -5.64
CA GLU A 114 -5.60 -31.05 -5.93
C GLU A 114 -4.59 -29.91 -5.83
N GLN A 115 -4.63 -28.97 -6.77
CA GLN A 115 -3.79 -27.78 -6.71
C GLN A 115 -4.20 -26.93 -5.52
N LYS A 116 -3.23 -26.58 -4.68
CA LYS A 116 -3.41 -25.62 -3.61
C LYS A 116 -3.08 -24.24 -4.16
N PRO A 117 -4.07 -23.34 -4.38
CA PRO A 117 -3.76 -21.98 -4.79
C PRO A 117 -2.90 -21.33 -3.71
N ILE A 118 -1.63 -21.08 -4.05
CA ILE A 118 -0.70 -20.37 -3.17
C ILE A 118 -1.18 -18.92 -3.11
N THR A 119 -1.97 -18.62 -2.08
CA THR A 119 -2.25 -17.24 -1.71
C THR A 119 -1.01 -16.76 -0.98
N ILE A 120 -0.13 -16.06 -1.70
CA ILE A 120 1.02 -15.41 -1.08
C ILE A 120 0.44 -14.30 -0.21
N GLU A 121 0.45 -14.48 1.12
CA GLU A 121 0.32 -13.36 2.04
C GLU A 121 1.51 -12.44 1.76
N GLY A 122 1.23 -11.31 1.10
CA GLY A 122 2.25 -10.34 0.77
C GLY A 122 2.94 -9.90 2.05
N VAL A 123 4.26 -10.11 2.13
CA VAL A 123 5.08 -9.48 3.16
C VAL A 123 5.00 -7.97 2.90
N GLU A 124 4.23 -7.26 3.73
CA GLU A 124 4.22 -5.80 3.75
C GLU A 124 5.56 -5.34 4.32
N VAL A 125 6.55 -5.12 3.43
CA VAL A 125 7.79 -4.45 3.81
C VAL A 125 7.45 -2.99 4.07
N THR A 126 7.10 -2.65 5.31
CA THR A 126 7.00 -1.26 5.76
C THR A 126 8.41 -0.68 5.87
N ALA A 127 8.91 -0.14 4.76
CA ALA A 127 10.10 0.71 4.80
C ALA A 127 9.73 2.05 5.45
N GLU A 128 10.21 2.28 6.68
CA GLU A 128 10.16 3.59 7.32
C GLU A 128 10.96 4.58 6.46
N LYS A 129 10.33 5.70 6.09
CA LYS A 129 11.05 6.74 5.34
C LYS A 129 12.04 7.41 6.29
N PRO A 130 13.26 7.74 5.84
CA PRO A 130 14.15 8.53 6.68
C PRO A 130 13.48 9.87 7.04
N PRO A 131 13.62 10.37 8.27
CA PRO A 131 12.98 11.61 8.72
C PRO A 131 13.41 12.82 7.89
N ILE A 132 14.60 12.76 7.29
CA ILE A 132 15.16 13.77 6.41
C ILE A 132 15.72 13.09 5.16
N GLU A 133 15.33 13.58 3.99
CA GLU A 133 15.84 13.16 2.67
C GLU A 133 16.40 14.39 1.94
N PHE A 134 17.60 14.26 1.38
CA PHE A 134 18.22 15.30 0.57
C PHE A 134 18.04 14.94 -0.91
N LYS A 135 17.32 15.79 -1.66
CA LYS A 135 17.19 15.70 -3.12
C LYS A 135 18.02 16.81 -3.76
N ILE A 136 18.28 16.66 -5.06
CA ILE A 136 19.07 17.60 -5.85
C ILE A 136 18.56 19.05 -5.66
N ASP A 137 17.24 19.22 -5.61
CA ASP A 137 16.61 20.55 -5.65
C ASP A 137 15.97 20.97 -4.32
N LYS A 138 15.88 20.05 -3.36
CA LYS A 138 15.13 20.26 -2.11
C LYS A 138 15.51 19.32 -0.98
N LYS A 139 15.36 19.79 0.24
CA LYS A 139 15.37 18.96 1.45
C LYS A 139 13.93 18.57 1.79
N VAL A 140 13.66 17.29 2.00
CA VAL A 140 12.33 16.77 2.36
C VAL A 140 12.37 16.28 3.80
N ILE A 141 11.49 16.84 4.62
CA ILE A 141 11.30 16.46 6.02
C ILE A 141 10.02 15.63 6.10
N ASN A 142 10.14 14.34 6.42
CA ASN A 142 8.98 13.47 6.59
C ASN A 142 8.44 13.67 8.02
N VAL A 143 7.28 14.32 8.14
CA VAL A 143 6.75 14.72 9.46
C VAL A 143 6.26 13.50 10.23
N LYS A 144 5.68 12.49 9.57
CA LYS A 144 5.22 11.24 10.21
C LYS A 144 6.31 10.54 11.04
N GLU A 145 7.56 10.61 10.59
CA GLU A 145 8.71 9.90 11.17
C GLU A 145 9.49 10.80 12.15
N HIS A 146 9.00 12.03 12.38
CA HIS A 146 9.63 13.00 13.29
C HIS A 146 8.89 13.05 14.64
N TYR A 147 9.63 13.00 15.75
CA TYR A 147 9.07 12.92 17.11
C TYR A 147 8.15 14.10 17.48
N ALA A 148 8.35 15.29 16.88
CA ALA A 148 7.52 16.48 17.12
C ALA A 148 6.13 16.46 16.40
N SER A 149 5.80 15.40 15.67
CA SER A 149 4.62 15.36 14.78
C SER A 149 3.27 15.13 15.45
N GLN A 150 3.25 14.81 16.75
CA GLN A 150 2.03 14.47 17.48
C GLN A 150 1.42 15.66 18.24
N SER A 151 2.18 16.73 18.46
CA SER A 151 1.70 17.95 19.15
C SER A 151 2.49 19.16 18.66
N GLY A 152 1.81 20.15 18.08
CA GLY A 152 2.43 21.39 17.59
C GLY A 152 1.93 21.85 16.21
N THR A 153 2.64 22.82 15.65
CA THR A 153 2.43 23.53 14.39
C THR A 153 3.54 23.21 13.39
N ALA A 154 3.45 23.70 12.15
CA ALA A 154 4.55 23.55 11.19
C ALA A 154 5.84 24.23 11.66
N VAL A 155 5.75 25.29 12.47
CA VAL A 155 6.92 25.98 13.06
C VAL A 155 7.69 25.05 13.99
N ASP A 156 7.00 24.29 14.83
CA ASP A 156 7.61 23.36 15.79
C ASP A 156 8.36 22.23 15.07
N VAL A 157 7.84 21.77 13.93
CA VAL A 157 8.51 20.78 13.07
C VAL A 157 9.78 21.38 12.43
N LEU A 158 9.75 22.66 12.07
CA LEU A 158 10.85 23.35 11.40
C LEU A 158 11.98 23.77 12.36
N GLN A 159 11.72 23.92 13.66
CA GLN A 159 12.70 24.38 14.65
C GLN A 159 13.95 23.48 14.74
N ASN A 160 13.81 22.18 14.48
CA ASN A 160 14.92 21.21 14.52
C ASN A 160 15.69 21.11 13.19
N ILE A 161 15.41 21.98 12.22
CA ILE A 161 16.05 21.95 10.90
C ILE A 161 17.23 22.93 10.88
N PRO A 162 18.48 22.48 10.61
CA PRO A 162 19.68 23.32 10.68
C PRO A 162 19.68 24.59 9.80
N SER A 163 18.82 24.65 8.78
CA SER A 163 18.69 25.80 7.88
C SER A 163 17.59 26.78 8.30
N ILE A 164 16.89 26.49 9.39
CA ILE A 164 15.78 27.28 9.91
C ILE A 164 16.14 27.79 11.30
N THR A 165 15.75 29.02 11.60
CA THR A 165 15.80 29.56 12.96
C THR A 165 14.44 30.13 13.30
N VAL A 166 13.97 29.88 14.51
CA VAL A 166 12.69 30.34 15.04
C VAL A 166 12.98 31.18 16.28
N ASP A 167 12.43 32.39 16.36
CA ASP A 167 12.54 33.23 17.56
C ASP A 167 11.47 32.88 18.62
N VAL A 168 11.46 33.60 19.74
CA VAL A 168 10.55 33.32 20.85
C VAL A 168 9.10 33.71 20.56
N GLU A 169 8.89 34.59 19.58
CA GLU A 169 7.58 34.99 19.04
C GLU A 169 7.07 34.04 17.94
N GLY A 170 7.88 33.07 17.51
CA GLY A 170 7.51 32.08 16.50
C GLY A 170 7.72 32.54 15.06
N ASN A 171 8.51 33.60 14.82
CA ASN A 171 8.90 34.02 13.49
C ASN A 171 9.99 33.10 12.94
N VAL A 172 9.80 32.67 11.70
CA VAL A 172 10.70 31.75 11.02
C VAL A 172 11.67 32.53 10.13
N SER A 173 12.94 32.15 10.14
CA SER A 173 13.92 32.60 9.17
C SER A 173 14.59 31.41 8.48
N LEU A 174 14.75 31.50 7.16
CA LEU A 174 15.39 30.50 6.32
C LEU A 174 16.77 31.02 5.92
N ARG A 175 17.83 30.33 6.36
CA ARG A 175 19.23 30.75 6.14
C ARG A 175 19.50 32.20 6.57
N GLY A 176 18.91 32.60 7.69
CA GLY A 176 19.05 33.95 8.26
C GLY A 176 18.22 35.05 7.58
N SER A 177 17.33 34.70 6.64
CA SER A 177 16.42 35.66 5.99
C SER A 177 14.97 35.29 6.25
N THR A 178 14.15 36.30 6.56
CA THR A 178 12.69 36.19 6.67
C THR A 178 11.99 36.29 5.31
N ASN A 179 12.71 36.67 4.25
CA ASN A 179 12.18 36.79 2.89
C ASN A 179 12.15 35.42 2.20
N PHE A 180 11.18 34.57 2.54
CA PHE A 180 10.94 33.28 1.89
C PHE A 180 9.45 33.11 1.61
N ARG A 181 9.11 32.19 0.69
CA ARG A 181 7.72 31.93 0.32
C ARG A 181 7.22 30.64 0.94
N VAL A 182 5.98 30.65 1.44
CA VAL A 182 5.29 29.44 1.91
C VAL A 182 4.31 28.95 0.87
N LEU A 183 4.39 27.66 0.55
CA LEU A 183 3.41 26.95 -0.25
C LEU A 183 2.68 25.93 0.64
N ILE A 184 1.38 25.77 0.43
CA ILE A 184 0.58 24.69 1.01
C ILE A 184 0.08 23.86 -0.16
N ASP A 185 0.47 22.59 -0.20
CA ASP A 185 0.17 21.67 -1.31
C ASP A 185 0.54 22.26 -2.70
N ASN A 186 1.73 22.87 -2.80
CA ASN A 186 2.25 23.57 -3.99
C ASN A 186 1.51 24.86 -4.39
N ARG A 187 0.64 25.40 -3.53
CA ARG A 187 -0.07 26.66 -3.77
C ARG A 187 0.44 27.76 -2.84
N PRO A 188 0.71 28.97 -3.32
CA PRO A 188 1.15 30.07 -2.45
C PRO A 188 0.14 30.37 -1.33
N SER A 189 0.65 30.55 -0.12
CA SER A 189 -0.13 31.11 0.98
C SER A 189 -0.46 32.58 0.71
N ILE A 190 -1.62 33.03 1.20
CA ILE A 190 -2.04 34.44 1.18
C ILE A 190 -1.58 35.16 2.46
N LEU A 191 -1.27 34.39 3.50
CA LEU A 191 -0.76 34.88 4.78
C LEU A 191 0.74 35.10 4.73
N GLU A 192 1.24 35.95 5.63
CA GLU A 192 2.66 36.10 5.87
C GLU A 192 3.31 34.74 6.21
N PRO A 193 4.58 34.51 5.82
CA PRO A 193 5.22 33.20 5.91
C PRO A 193 5.17 32.56 7.31
N SER A 194 5.49 33.31 8.36
CA SER A 194 5.47 32.81 9.74
C SER A 194 4.04 32.49 10.20
N ASP A 195 3.08 33.38 9.93
CA ASP A 195 1.67 33.20 10.30
C ASP A 195 1.06 31.96 9.61
N ALA A 196 1.39 31.77 8.34
CA ALA A 196 0.95 30.60 7.58
C ALA A 196 1.43 29.29 8.21
N LEU A 197 2.67 29.24 8.69
CA LEU A 197 3.25 28.04 9.31
C LEU A 197 2.67 27.77 10.70
N GLN A 198 2.40 28.81 11.49
CA GLN A 198 1.79 28.68 12.81
C GLN A 198 0.36 28.14 12.74
N GLN A 199 -0.38 28.46 11.68
CA GLN A 199 -1.76 28.00 11.51
C GLN A 199 -1.90 26.54 11.06
N ILE A 200 -0.83 25.90 10.58
CA ILE A 200 -0.88 24.52 10.09
C ILE A 200 -0.53 23.56 11.23
N PRO A 201 -1.46 22.72 11.70
CA PRO A 201 -1.16 21.75 12.74
C PRO A 201 -0.21 20.68 12.21
N ALA A 202 0.85 20.35 12.97
CA ALA A 202 1.85 19.33 12.61
C ALA A 202 1.22 17.97 12.28
N SER A 203 0.13 17.63 12.97
CA SER A 203 -0.63 16.39 12.77
C SER A 203 -1.23 16.25 11.36
N THR A 204 -1.46 17.36 10.66
CA THR A 204 -2.02 17.40 9.30
C THR A 204 -0.97 17.34 8.21
N ILE A 205 0.32 17.38 8.55
CA ILE A 205 1.43 17.47 7.59
C ILE A 205 1.95 16.07 7.24
N ASP A 206 2.10 15.76 5.95
CA ASP A 206 2.79 14.55 5.47
C ASP A 206 4.30 14.79 5.46
N ARG A 207 4.71 15.85 4.76
CA ARG A 207 6.11 16.26 4.62
C ARG A 207 6.24 17.76 4.41
N ILE A 208 7.40 18.30 4.75
CA ILE A 208 7.78 19.68 4.44
C ILE A 208 8.96 19.65 3.47
N GLU A 209 8.84 20.36 2.35
CA GLU A 209 9.93 20.50 1.37
C GLU A 209 10.55 21.90 1.49
N ILE A 210 11.87 21.95 1.65
CA ILE A 210 12.63 23.20 1.72
C ILE A 210 13.45 23.30 0.44
N ILE A 211 13.11 24.28 -0.39
CA ILE A 211 13.71 24.54 -1.69
C ILE A 211 14.58 25.79 -1.55
N THR A 212 15.89 25.61 -1.45
CA THR A 212 16.86 26.70 -1.24
C THR A 212 17.38 27.32 -2.53
N ASN A 213 17.08 26.71 -3.68
CA ASN A 213 17.40 27.19 -5.02
C ASN A 213 16.18 27.07 -5.95
N PRO A 214 15.16 27.92 -5.78
CA PRO A 214 13.99 27.88 -6.65
C PRO A 214 14.38 28.22 -8.10
N SER A 215 13.76 27.56 -9.07
CA SER A 215 13.93 27.93 -10.48
C SER A 215 13.35 29.32 -10.76
N ALA A 216 13.85 29.99 -11.80
CA ALA A 216 13.40 31.34 -12.21
C ALA A 216 11.88 31.47 -12.44
N ARG A 217 11.15 30.36 -12.64
CA ARG A 217 9.67 30.36 -12.72
C ARG A 217 9.01 30.75 -11.39
N TYR A 218 9.66 30.50 -10.26
CA TYR A 218 9.12 30.69 -8.92
C TYR A 218 9.76 31.85 -8.13
N ASP A 219 10.90 32.39 -8.58
CA ASP A 219 11.67 33.43 -7.88
C ASP A 219 12.06 34.62 -8.77
N PRO A 220 11.16 35.60 -8.95
CA PRO A 220 11.47 36.88 -9.57
C PRO A 220 11.98 37.95 -8.58
N GLU A 221 12.06 37.68 -7.27
CA GLU A 221 12.20 38.71 -6.21
C GLU A 221 13.36 38.50 -5.21
N GLY A 222 14.24 37.50 -5.42
CA GLY A 222 15.41 37.30 -4.57
C GLY A 222 15.08 36.63 -3.24
N LEU A 223 14.19 35.65 -3.27
CA LEU A 223 13.76 34.90 -2.10
C LEU A 223 14.90 34.04 -1.54
N ALA A 224 14.99 33.95 -0.22
CA ALA A 224 15.91 33.04 0.47
C ALA A 224 15.54 31.55 0.28
N GLY A 225 14.36 31.28 -0.26
CA GLY A 225 13.89 29.96 -0.65
C GLY A 225 12.37 29.82 -0.54
N ILE A 226 11.90 28.58 -0.70
CA ILE A 226 10.49 28.21 -0.61
C ILE A 226 10.36 27.08 0.43
N ILE A 227 9.39 27.23 1.34
CA ILE A 227 8.96 26.16 2.24
C ILE A 227 7.59 25.68 1.76
N ASN A 228 7.50 24.43 1.34
CA ASN A 228 6.28 23.81 0.84
C ASN A 228 5.78 22.77 1.85
N VAL A 229 4.67 23.06 2.49
CA VAL A 229 4.00 22.16 3.42
C VAL A 229 3.04 21.27 2.64
N ILE A 230 3.37 19.98 2.55
CA ILE A 230 2.49 18.98 1.93
C ILE A 230 1.65 18.36 3.02
N THR A 231 0.34 18.53 2.93
CA THR A 231 -0.58 17.96 3.90
C THR A 231 -0.73 16.46 3.68
N LYS A 232 -1.04 15.71 4.76
CA LYS A 232 -1.53 14.34 4.66
C LYS A 232 -2.71 14.39 3.73
N LYS A 233 -2.68 13.58 2.67
CA LYS A 233 -3.84 13.38 1.81
C LYS A 233 -4.93 12.77 2.68
N ASN A 234 -5.75 13.61 3.30
CA ASN A 234 -6.93 13.16 3.97
C ASN A 234 -7.92 12.81 2.85
N ILE A 235 -7.85 11.57 2.37
CA ILE A 235 -8.83 10.99 1.46
C ILE A 235 -10.12 10.67 2.24
N GLN A 236 -10.40 11.39 3.33
CA GLN A 236 -11.70 11.31 3.97
C GLN A 236 -12.70 11.95 3.01
N SER A 237 -13.46 11.06 2.39
CA SER A 237 -14.71 11.43 1.76
C SER A 237 -15.57 12.11 2.82
N GLY A 238 -16.11 13.27 2.51
CA GLY A 238 -16.74 14.11 3.52
C GLY A 238 -17.26 15.41 2.94
N ILE A 239 -17.98 16.13 3.80
CA ILE A 239 -18.55 17.44 3.52
C ILE A 239 -17.79 18.43 4.40
N ASN A 240 -17.26 19.49 3.80
CA ASN A 240 -16.77 20.66 4.53
C ASN A 240 -17.36 21.91 3.91
N GLY A 241 -17.49 22.98 4.68
CA GLY A 241 -18.04 24.22 4.17
C GLY A 241 -17.76 25.38 5.10
N ILE A 242 -18.01 26.58 4.59
CA ILE A 242 -17.91 27.83 5.33
C ILE A 242 -19.17 28.65 5.05
N ALA A 243 -19.65 29.31 6.10
CA ALA A 243 -20.75 30.24 6.02
C ALA A 243 -20.29 31.53 6.72
N ASN A 244 -20.30 32.63 5.98
CA ASN A 244 -19.91 33.92 6.50
C ASN A 244 -21.11 34.86 6.48
N LEU A 245 -21.22 35.68 7.52
CA LEU A 245 -22.19 36.75 7.63
C LEU A 245 -21.44 38.00 8.09
N ASN A 246 -21.47 39.05 7.28
CA ASN A 246 -20.88 40.33 7.61
C ASN A 246 -22.00 41.36 7.78
N LEU A 247 -22.00 42.04 8.92
CA LEU A 247 -22.90 43.15 9.23
C LEU A 247 -22.06 44.41 9.42
N GLY A 248 -22.46 45.49 8.79
CA GLY A 248 -21.78 46.78 8.83
C GLY A 248 -22.76 47.93 9.01
N LEU A 249 -22.21 49.08 9.36
CA LEU A 249 -22.95 50.33 9.45
C LEU A 249 -23.45 50.79 8.07
N GLU A 250 -24.37 51.76 8.06
CA GLU A 250 -24.94 52.32 6.82
C GLU A 250 -25.63 51.28 5.92
N GLN A 251 -26.31 50.30 6.50
CA GLN A 251 -27.02 49.22 5.78
C GLN A 251 -26.11 48.33 4.91
N LYS A 252 -24.83 48.19 5.28
CA LYS A 252 -23.91 47.26 4.61
C LYS A 252 -24.05 45.88 5.22
N TYR A 253 -24.41 44.88 4.44
CA TYR A 253 -24.43 43.50 4.89
C TYR A 253 -24.16 42.54 3.74
N SER A 254 -23.46 41.46 4.03
CA SER A 254 -23.19 40.40 3.07
C SER A 254 -23.28 39.04 3.74
N GLY A 255 -23.64 38.03 2.98
CA GLY A 255 -23.54 36.65 3.41
C GLY A 255 -23.03 35.80 2.27
N ASP A 256 -22.20 34.82 2.58
CA ASP A 256 -21.78 33.81 1.63
C ASP A 256 -21.77 32.44 2.29
N PHE A 257 -22.02 31.43 1.45
CA PHE A 257 -22.06 30.04 1.84
C PHE A 257 -21.32 29.25 0.77
N LEU A 258 -20.36 28.42 1.18
CA LEU A 258 -19.64 27.53 0.30
C LEU A 258 -19.59 26.13 0.91
N LEU A 259 -20.07 25.14 0.18
CA LEU A 259 -20.07 23.74 0.55
C LEU A 259 -19.20 22.95 -0.43
N ASN A 260 -18.26 22.18 0.08
CA ASN A 260 -17.46 21.24 -0.67
C ASN A 260 -17.81 19.82 -0.25
N TYR A 261 -18.14 19.00 -1.24
CA TYR A 261 -18.37 17.57 -1.10
C TYR A 261 -17.27 16.80 -1.82
N ARG A 262 -16.63 15.86 -1.13
CA ARG A 262 -15.64 14.97 -1.72
C ARG A 262 -16.05 13.53 -1.48
N TYR A 263 -16.11 12.73 -2.53
CA TYR A 263 -16.32 11.30 -2.43
C TYR A 263 -15.38 10.55 -3.38
N LYS A 264 -14.42 9.81 -2.81
CA LYS A 264 -13.36 9.11 -3.56
C LYS A 264 -12.64 10.04 -4.55
N LYS A 265 -12.81 9.82 -5.86
CA LYS A 265 -12.19 10.60 -6.95
C LYS A 265 -13.02 11.79 -7.43
N LEU A 266 -14.22 11.97 -6.89
CA LEU A 266 -15.13 13.07 -7.22
C LEU A 266 -15.03 14.18 -6.16
N ARG A 267 -14.89 15.42 -6.62
CA ARG A 267 -14.97 16.62 -5.79
C ARG A 267 -15.98 17.58 -6.40
N THR A 268 -17.00 17.97 -5.64
CA THR A 268 -18.04 18.91 -6.06
C THR A 268 -18.10 20.06 -5.07
N PHE A 269 -18.30 21.28 -5.54
CA PHE A 269 -18.53 22.45 -4.68
C PHE A 269 -19.79 23.19 -5.11
N PHE A 270 -20.48 23.77 -4.14
CA PHE A 270 -21.68 24.59 -4.29
C PHE A 270 -21.49 25.86 -3.46
N GLY A 271 -21.74 27.02 -4.04
CA GLY A 271 -21.59 28.31 -3.38
C GLY A 271 -22.71 29.29 -3.72
N LEU A 272 -23.09 30.07 -2.73
CA LEU A 272 -24.02 31.19 -2.82
C LEU A 272 -23.38 32.42 -2.18
N ASP A 273 -23.56 33.59 -2.78
CA ASP A 273 -23.16 34.84 -2.18
C ASP A 273 -24.22 35.93 -2.40
N TYR A 274 -24.37 36.78 -1.40
CA TYR A 274 -25.23 37.94 -1.41
C TYR A 274 -24.50 39.10 -0.77
N ASN A 275 -24.45 40.24 -1.46
CA ASN A 275 -23.82 41.45 -0.94
C ASN A 275 -24.74 42.64 -1.15
N ASN A 276 -24.95 43.44 -0.10
CA ASN A 276 -25.62 44.73 -0.14
C ASN A 276 -24.66 45.80 0.37
N PHE A 277 -24.11 46.58 -0.56
CA PHE A 277 -23.26 47.72 -0.23
C PHE A 277 -24.00 49.02 -0.49
N ASN A 278 -24.15 49.83 0.55
CA ASN A 278 -24.67 51.19 0.44
C ASN A 278 -23.51 52.17 0.64
N PHE A 279 -23.32 53.07 -0.30
CA PHE A 279 -22.28 54.10 -0.28
C PHE A 279 -22.94 55.46 -0.13
N PRO A 280 -23.23 55.90 1.11
CA PRO A 280 -23.68 57.27 1.35
C PRO A 280 -22.52 58.23 1.09
N GLY A 281 -22.84 59.37 0.49
CA GLY A 281 -21.93 60.45 0.19
C GLY A 281 -22.61 61.80 0.34
N THR A 282 -21.82 62.84 0.48
CA THR A 282 -22.28 64.22 0.44
C THR A 282 -21.59 64.90 -0.73
N GLU A 283 -22.37 65.57 -1.55
CA GLU A 283 -21.89 66.32 -2.70
C GLU A 283 -22.02 67.81 -2.42
N ILE A 284 -20.91 68.52 -2.62
CA ILE A 284 -20.85 69.97 -2.55
C ILE A 284 -20.29 70.46 -3.88
N GLU A 285 -21.13 71.12 -4.67
CA GLU A 285 -20.72 71.72 -5.94
C GLU A 285 -20.68 73.25 -5.79
N ASN A 286 -19.52 73.81 -6.08
CA ASN A 286 -19.33 75.25 -6.21
C ASN A 286 -19.14 75.57 -7.69
N ARG A 287 -20.12 76.25 -8.28
CA ARG A 287 -20.07 76.65 -9.69
C ARG A 287 -19.97 78.16 -9.81
N THR A 288 -18.90 78.61 -10.47
CA THR A 288 -18.76 79.99 -10.93
C THR A 288 -18.92 80.02 -12.44
N THR A 289 -19.91 80.75 -12.93
CA THR A 289 -20.13 80.93 -14.37
C THR A 289 -19.86 82.38 -14.72
N ASN A 290 -18.86 82.62 -15.55
CA ASN A 290 -18.51 83.95 -16.04
C ASN A 290 -19.14 84.17 -17.42
N THR A 291 -19.88 85.26 -17.57
CA THR A 291 -20.35 85.79 -18.86
C THR A 291 -19.65 87.13 -19.13
N GLN A 292 -19.81 87.70 -20.33
CA GLN A 292 -19.07 88.91 -20.73
C GLN A 292 -19.23 90.09 -19.75
N ASP A 293 -20.41 90.24 -19.13
CA ASP A 293 -20.72 91.39 -18.26
C ASP A 293 -21.11 91.00 -16.83
N THR A 294 -21.13 89.70 -16.46
CA THR A 294 -21.61 89.28 -15.14
C THR A 294 -21.06 87.91 -14.72
N THR A 295 -20.78 87.76 -13.42
CA THR A 295 -20.38 86.49 -12.79
C THR A 295 -21.49 85.96 -11.90
N PHE A 296 -21.85 84.69 -12.08
CA PHE A 296 -22.83 83.98 -11.26
C PHE A 296 -22.14 82.99 -10.33
N TYR A 297 -22.57 82.97 -9.07
CA TYR A 297 -22.14 82.00 -8.06
C TYR A 297 -23.30 81.08 -7.71
N SER A 298 -23.05 79.78 -7.71
CA SER A 298 -24.00 78.76 -7.28
C SER A 298 -23.29 77.78 -6.34
N LEU A 299 -23.90 77.56 -5.18
CA LEU A 299 -23.51 76.55 -4.20
C LEU A 299 -24.66 75.53 -4.13
N THR A 300 -24.36 74.29 -4.47
CA THR A 300 -25.29 73.17 -4.35
C THR A 300 -24.78 72.20 -3.30
N GLN A 301 -25.64 71.84 -2.35
CA GLN A 301 -25.36 70.81 -1.34
C GLN A 301 -26.41 69.72 -1.46
N GLY A 302 -25.97 68.47 -1.54
CA GLY A 302 -26.85 67.32 -1.67
C GLY A 302 -26.28 66.10 -0.96
N ASN A 303 -27.17 65.21 -0.54
CA ASN A 303 -26.78 63.87 -0.10
C ASN A 303 -26.98 62.91 -1.27
N SER A 304 -26.00 62.06 -1.51
CA SER A 304 -26.08 60.96 -2.46
C SER A 304 -26.02 59.64 -1.72
N SER A 305 -26.71 58.64 -2.22
CA SER A 305 -26.49 57.26 -1.79
C SER A 305 -26.52 56.37 -3.01
N TRP A 306 -25.51 55.51 -3.12
CA TRP A 306 -25.47 54.51 -4.17
C TRP A 306 -25.56 53.13 -3.56
N LEU A 307 -26.58 52.39 -3.98
CA LEU A 307 -26.83 51.03 -3.54
C LEU A 307 -26.35 50.05 -4.60
N ARG A 308 -25.47 49.14 -4.21
CA ARG A 308 -25.00 48.03 -5.05
C ARG A 308 -25.37 46.71 -4.41
N ARG A 309 -26.19 45.93 -5.11
CA ARG A 309 -26.56 44.57 -4.74
C ARG A 309 -25.91 43.57 -5.67
N PHE A 310 -25.36 42.51 -5.10
CA PHE A 310 -24.83 41.39 -5.84
C PHE A 310 -25.40 40.09 -5.34
N TYR A 311 -25.63 39.19 -6.29
CA TYR A 311 -26.03 37.81 -6.07
C TYR A 311 -25.10 36.95 -6.88
N GLY A 312 -24.49 35.96 -6.24
CA GLY A 312 -23.60 35.03 -6.90
C GLY A 312 -23.98 33.59 -6.60
N PHE A 313 -23.83 32.75 -7.62
CA PHE A 313 -24.01 31.31 -7.56
C PHE A 313 -22.81 30.63 -8.20
N LYS A 314 -22.29 29.60 -7.55
CA LYS A 314 -21.13 28.84 -8.03
C LYS A 314 -21.39 27.35 -7.85
N LEU A 315 -21.21 26.58 -8.91
CA LEU A 315 -21.27 25.11 -8.87
C LEU A 315 -20.16 24.57 -9.75
N GLY A 316 -19.44 23.56 -9.26
CA GLY A 316 -18.43 22.89 -10.07
C GLY A 316 -18.10 21.51 -9.56
N THR A 317 -17.68 20.64 -10.47
CA THR A 317 -17.29 19.26 -10.16
C THR A 317 -15.98 18.90 -10.87
N GLU A 318 -15.16 18.12 -10.19
CA GLU A 318 -13.85 17.66 -10.64
C GLU A 318 -13.77 16.15 -10.40
N TYR A 319 -13.36 15.40 -11.43
CA TYR A 319 -13.17 13.96 -11.34
C TYR A 319 -11.72 13.60 -11.70
N VAL A 320 -11.02 12.96 -10.76
CA VAL A 320 -9.62 12.57 -10.96
C VAL A 320 -9.56 11.24 -11.73
N ILE A 321 -9.01 11.26 -12.94
CA ILE A 321 -8.70 10.04 -13.70
C ILE A 321 -7.24 9.66 -13.40
N SER A 322 -7.03 8.49 -12.82
CA SER A 322 -5.68 7.92 -12.67
C SER A 322 -5.47 6.92 -13.81
N PRO A 323 -4.36 7.01 -14.58
CA PRO A 323 -3.98 5.91 -15.46
C PRO A 323 -3.71 4.67 -14.59
N LYS A 324 -4.19 3.51 -15.07
CA LYS A 324 -3.84 2.21 -14.49
C LYS A 324 -2.36 1.93 -14.69
#